data_AF-A0A0K8S584-F1
#
_entry.id   AF-A0A0K8S584-F1
#
_cell.length_a   1.000
_cell.length_b   1.000
_cell.length_c   1.000
_cell.angle_alpha   90.00
_cell.angle_beta   90.00
_cell.angle_gamma   90.00
#
_symmetry.space_group_name_H-M   'P 1'
#
loop_
_entity.id
_entity.type
_entity.pdbx_description
1 polymer ?
#
loop_
_entity_poly.entity_id
_entity_poly.type
_entity_poly.pdbx_seq_one_letter_code
_entity_poly.pdbx_strand_id
1 'polypeptide(L)'
;RNNGKKLMAVRIVKHAFEIIHLLTGENPLQVLVTAIINSGPREDSTRIGRAGTVRRQAVDVSPLRRVNQAIWLLCTGAREAAFRNIKTIAECVADELINAAKGSSNSY
;
A
#
# COMPACT_ATOMS: atom_id res chain seq x y z
N ARG A 1 -4.37 -18.71 -3.79
CA ARG A 1 -3.61 -19.52 -4.78
C ARG A 1 -2.20 -18.97 -5.10
N ASN A 2 -1.80 -17.81 -4.54
CA ASN A 2 -0.53 -17.14 -4.87
C ASN A 2 0.51 -17.15 -3.72
N ASN A 3 0.19 -17.83 -2.61
CA ASN A 3 1.04 -17.83 -1.42
C ASN A 3 2.39 -18.52 -1.70
N GLY A 4 3.47 -17.99 -1.11
CA GLY A 4 4.82 -18.59 -1.17
C GLY A 4 5.60 -18.38 -2.48
N LYS A 5 5.01 -17.79 -3.52
CA LYS A 5 5.66 -17.59 -4.83
C LYS A 5 6.56 -16.35 -4.88
N LYS A 6 7.63 -16.33 -4.06
CA LYS A 6 8.53 -15.16 -3.94
C LYS A 6 9.19 -14.76 -5.27
N LEU A 7 9.62 -15.72 -6.08
CA LEU A 7 10.24 -15.44 -7.40
C LEU A 7 9.30 -14.68 -8.35
N MET A 8 8.00 -14.99 -8.31
CA MET A 8 6.99 -14.27 -9.09
C MET A 8 6.83 -12.84 -8.58
N ALA A 9 6.75 -12.65 -7.25
CA ALA A 9 6.63 -11.33 -6.64
C ALA A 9 7.82 -10.42 -6.97
N VAL A 10 9.05 -10.95 -6.90
CA VAL A 10 10.27 -10.17 -7.23
C VAL A 10 10.25 -9.67 -8.67
N ARG A 11 9.77 -10.48 -9.62
CA ARG A 11 9.64 -10.05 -11.03
C ARG A 11 8.61 -8.93 -11.20
N ILE A 12 7.47 -9.03 -10.52
CA ILE A 12 6.42 -8.00 -10.55
C ILE A 12 6.97 -6.67 -10.02
N VAL A 13 7.67 -6.70 -8.88
CA VAL A 13 8.26 -5.49 -8.28
C VAL A 13 9.32 -4.89 -9.19
N LYS A 14 10.15 -5.72 -9.84
CA LYS A 14 11.16 -5.23 -10.79
C LYS A 14 10.51 -4.46 -11.96
N HIS A 15 9.47 -5.03 -12.58
CA HIS A 15 8.77 -4.37 -13.67
C HIS A 15 8.01 -3.12 -13.21
N ALA A 16 7.43 -3.13 -12.01
CA ALA A 16 6.78 -1.94 -11.45
C ALA A 16 7.80 -0.79 -11.27
N PHE A 17 9.02 -1.07 -10.80
CA PHE A 17 10.07 -0.05 -10.67
C PHE A 17 10.55 0.50 -12.01
N GLU A 18 10.63 -0.34 -13.05
CA GLU A 18 10.92 0.11 -14.42
C GLU A 18 9.83 1.08 -14.91
N ILE A 19 8.54 0.76 -14.69
CA ILE A 19 7.41 1.63 -15.07
C ILE A 19 7.43 2.95 -14.29
N ILE A 20 7.67 2.91 -12.97
CA ILE A 20 7.73 4.12 -12.14
C ILE A 20 8.83 5.05 -12.64
N HIS A 21 10.01 4.52 -12.93
CA HIS A 21 11.12 5.32 -13.44
C HIS A 21 10.77 5.99 -14.78
N LEU A 22 10.14 5.27 -15.70
CA LEU A 22 9.72 5.80 -17.00
C LEU A 22 8.65 6.88 -16.88
N LEU A 23 7.70 6.76 -15.94
CA LEU A 23 6.60 7.71 -15.78
C LEU A 23 6.99 8.96 -14.98
N THR A 24 7.85 8.82 -13.97
CA THR A 24 8.19 9.92 -13.05
C THR A 24 9.55 10.57 -13.37
N GLY A 25 10.46 9.85 -14.02
CA GLY A 25 11.85 10.26 -14.20
C GLY A 25 12.68 10.22 -12.90
N GLU A 26 12.09 9.84 -11.76
CA GLU A 26 12.75 9.78 -10.46
C GLU A 26 13.29 8.38 -10.16
N ASN A 27 14.06 8.27 -9.07
CA ASN A 27 14.50 6.97 -8.57
C ASN A 27 13.28 6.22 -7.99
N PRO A 28 12.91 5.02 -8.51
CA PRO A 28 11.74 4.28 -8.05
C PRO A 28 11.81 3.88 -6.58
N LEU A 29 13.02 3.75 -6.00
CA LEU A 29 13.19 3.47 -4.57
C LEU A 29 12.74 4.66 -3.71
N GLN A 30 12.98 5.89 -4.16
CA GLN A 30 12.56 7.09 -3.46
C GLN A 30 11.03 7.22 -3.49
N VAL A 31 10.41 6.92 -4.64
CA VAL A 31 8.94 6.89 -4.79
C VAL A 31 8.31 5.85 -3.86
N LEU A 32 8.92 4.66 -3.73
CA LEU A 32 8.44 3.66 -2.79
C LEU A 32 8.48 4.14 -1.33
N VAL A 33 9.59 4.75 -0.92
CA VAL A 33 9.75 5.25 0.46
C VAL A 33 8.74 6.37 0.75
N THR A 34 8.58 7.31 -0.17
CA THR A 34 7.60 8.40 -0.03
C THR A 34 6.16 7.90 0.00
N ALA A 35 5.81 6.91 -0.83
CA ALA A 35 4.52 6.24 -0.79
C ALA A 35 4.23 5.62 0.60
N ILE A 36 5.18 4.87 1.16
CA ILE A 36 5.00 4.23 2.49
C ILE A 36 4.84 5.29 3.60
N ILE A 37 5.59 6.39 3.54
CA ILE A 37 5.49 7.49 4.50
C ILE A 37 4.08 8.11 4.49
N ASN A 38 3.50 8.27 3.31
CA ASN A 38 2.19 8.91 3.14
C ASN A 38 1.03 7.97 3.47
N SER A 39 1.13 6.69 3.15
CA SER A 39 0.04 5.71 3.36
C SER A 39 -0.09 5.20 4.80
N GLY A 40 0.89 5.47 5.67
CA GLY A 40 0.89 4.94 7.05
C GLY A 40 -0.07 5.69 7.98
N PRO A 41 -1.18 5.07 8.46
CA PRO A 41 -2.16 5.72 9.33
C PRO A 41 -1.51 6.15 10.65
N ARG A 42 -1.93 7.28 11.21
CA ARG A 42 -1.36 7.83 12.45
C ARG A 42 -2.16 7.45 13.69
N GLU A 43 -3.47 7.34 13.54
CA GLU A 43 -4.41 7.01 14.60
C GLU A 43 -5.27 5.80 14.18
N ASP A 44 -5.65 4.99 15.15
CA ASP A 44 -6.60 3.88 15.00
C ASP A 44 -7.61 3.93 16.16
N SER A 45 -8.70 3.19 16.05
CA SER A 45 -9.72 3.12 17.09
C SER A 45 -9.79 1.71 17.67
N THR A 46 -9.59 1.59 18.98
CA THR A 46 -9.75 0.31 19.67
C THR A 46 -11.13 0.20 20.29
N ARG A 47 -11.71 -0.98 20.16
CA ARG A 47 -12.99 -1.31 20.77
C ARG A 47 -12.76 -1.61 22.26
N ILE A 48 -13.23 -0.74 23.14
CA ILE A 48 -13.07 -0.87 24.59
C ILE A 48 -14.45 -0.89 25.24
N GLY A 49 -14.69 -1.88 26.11
CA GLY A 49 -15.96 -2.02 26.80
C GLY A 49 -15.94 -3.22 27.76
N ARG A 50 -16.76 -3.15 28.81
CA ARG A 50 -17.06 -4.26 29.73
C ARG A 50 -18.56 -4.26 29.99
N ALA A 51 -19.12 -5.43 30.31
CA ALA A 51 -20.52 -5.60 30.70
C ALA A 51 -21.57 -5.08 29.67
N GLY A 52 -21.41 -5.46 28.39
CA GLY A 52 -22.46 -5.25 27.36
C GLY A 52 -22.51 -3.87 26.72
N THR A 53 -21.72 -2.90 27.19
CA THR A 53 -21.55 -1.61 26.51
C THR A 53 -20.18 -1.55 25.84
N VAL A 54 -20.16 -1.02 24.62
CA VAL A 54 -18.95 -0.93 23.81
C VAL A 54 -18.78 0.50 23.30
N ARG A 55 -17.59 1.07 23.54
CA ARG A 55 -17.17 2.35 22.98
C ARG A 55 -15.90 2.19 22.16
N ARG A 56 -15.60 3.16 21.30
CA ARG A 56 -14.31 3.24 20.60
C ARG A 56 -13.46 4.29 21.29
N GLN A 57 -12.20 3.96 21.52
CA GLN A 57 -11.19 4.89 22.01
C GLN A 57 -10.14 5.08 20.93
N ALA A 58 -9.78 6.34 20.68
CA ALA A 58 -8.67 6.68 19.80
C ALA A 58 -7.35 6.23 20.45
N VAL A 59 -6.49 5.60 19.65
CA VAL A 59 -5.18 5.08 20.07
C VAL A 59 -4.18 5.38 18.95
N ASP A 60 -2.98 5.83 19.32
CA ASP A 60 -1.90 6.06 18.38
C ASP A 60 -1.35 4.75 17.79
N VAL A 61 -0.96 4.78 16.51
CA VAL A 61 -0.41 3.59 15.83
C VAL A 61 1.10 3.52 16.02
N SER A 62 1.60 2.36 16.46
CA SER A 62 3.04 2.14 16.60
C SER A 62 3.77 2.25 15.25
N PRO A 63 5.02 2.79 15.19
CA PRO A 63 5.73 3.00 13.93
C PRO A 63 5.87 1.73 13.08
N LEU A 64 6.11 0.58 13.72
CA LEU A 64 6.17 -0.71 13.04
C LEU A 64 4.83 -1.08 12.37
N ARG A 65 3.71 -0.83 13.07
CA ARG A 65 2.37 -1.09 12.53
C ARG A 65 2.04 -0.13 11.38
N ARG A 66 2.49 1.13 11.44
CA ARG A 66 2.30 2.10 10.34
C ARG A 66 2.89 1.60 9.02
N VAL A 67 4.13 1.13 9.06
CA VAL A 67 4.82 0.59 7.87
C VAL A 67 4.14 -0.66 7.35
N ASN A 68 3.82 -1.61 8.24
CA ASN A 68 3.18 -2.86 7.85
C ASN A 68 1.78 -2.64 7.24
N GLN A 69 1.01 -1.73 7.82
CA GLN A 69 -0.34 -1.40 7.35
C GLN A 69 -0.29 -0.69 5.99
N ALA A 70 0.63 0.25 5.81
CA ALA A 70 0.83 0.95 4.54
C ALA A 70 1.12 -0.02 3.39
N ILE A 71 2.09 -0.92 3.57
CA ILE A 71 2.45 -1.93 2.56
C ILE A 71 1.24 -2.82 2.24
N TRP A 72 0.49 -3.23 3.26
CA TRP A 72 -0.68 -4.08 3.07
C TRP A 72 -1.80 -3.39 2.28
N LEU A 73 -2.11 -2.13 2.59
CA LEU A 73 -3.12 -1.34 1.89
C LEU A 73 -2.76 -1.13 0.42
N LEU A 74 -1.52 -0.71 0.13
CA LEU A 74 -1.01 -0.53 -1.23
C LEU A 74 -1.09 -1.83 -2.06
N CYS A 75 -0.70 -2.97 -1.46
CA CYS A 75 -0.82 -4.27 -2.14
C CYS A 75 -2.27 -4.71 -2.33
N THR A 76 -3.19 -4.29 -1.45
CA THR A 76 -4.61 -4.63 -1.53
C THR A 76 -5.27 -3.81 -2.65
N GLY A 77 -5.04 -2.50 -2.69
CA GLY A 77 -5.49 -1.63 -3.78
C GLY A 77 -4.99 -2.11 -5.15
N ALA A 78 -3.70 -2.41 -5.27
CA ALA A 78 -3.13 -2.93 -6.51
C ALA A 78 -3.75 -4.28 -6.94
N ARG A 79 -4.06 -5.16 -5.98
CA ARG A 79 -4.72 -6.44 -6.26
C ARG A 79 -6.16 -6.25 -6.71
N GLU A 80 -6.90 -5.35 -6.08
CA GLU A 80 -8.30 -5.05 -6.44
C GLU A 80 -8.37 -4.38 -7.82
N ALA A 81 -7.50 -3.41 -8.08
CA ALA A 81 -7.40 -2.73 -9.37
C ALA A 81 -7.02 -3.66 -10.53
N ALA A 82 -6.20 -4.69 -10.28
CA ALA A 82 -5.84 -5.70 -11.28
C ALA A 82 -6.91 -6.80 -11.44
N PHE A 83 -7.84 -6.95 -10.50
CA PHE A 83 -8.83 -8.02 -10.58
C PHE A 83 -9.90 -7.68 -11.62
N ARG A 84 -10.03 -8.52 -12.65
CA ARG A 84 -10.95 -8.34 -13.80
C ARG A 84 -10.66 -7.07 -14.63
N ASN A 85 -9.45 -6.54 -14.54
CA ASN A 85 -8.99 -5.43 -15.37
C ASN A 85 -8.00 -5.93 -16.43
N ILE A 86 -7.85 -5.16 -17.51
CA ILE A 86 -6.91 -5.43 -18.61
C ILE A 86 -5.48 -5.11 -18.17
N LYS A 87 -5.32 -4.12 -17.28
CA LYS A 87 -4.03 -3.71 -16.72
C LYS A 87 -3.34 -4.87 -16.01
N THR A 88 -2.03 -4.97 -16.20
CA THR A 88 -1.20 -5.95 -15.52
C THR A 88 -1.01 -5.56 -14.05
N ILE A 89 -0.69 -6.53 -13.20
CA ILE A 89 -0.42 -6.26 -11.79
C ILE A 89 0.77 -5.32 -11.57
N ALA A 90 1.77 -5.32 -12.46
CA ALA A 90 2.94 -4.44 -12.37
C ALA A 90 2.55 -2.98 -12.63
N GLU A 91 1.67 -2.74 -13.61
CA GLU A 91 1.13 -1.41 -13.90
C GLU A 91 0.25 -0.90 -12.75
N CYS A 92 -0.63 -1.76 -12.20
CA CYS A 92 -1.47 -1.35 -11.06
C CYS A 92 -0.63 -1.03 -9.80
N VAL A 93 0.46 -1.77 -9.55
CA VAL A 93 1.38 -1.46 -8.46
C VAL A 93 2.12 -0.15 -8.71
N ALA A 94 2.54 0.12 -9.95
CA ALA A 94 3.21 1.38 -10.29
C ALA A 94 2.27 2.58 -10.14
N ASP A 95 1.03 2.48 -10.65
CA ASP A 95 0.01 3.52 -10.51
C ASP A 95 -0.27 3.83 -9.04
N GLU A 96 -0.44 2.79 -8.20
CA GLU A 96 -0.67 2.97 -6.76
C GLU A 96 0.50 3.65 -6.05
N LEU A 97 1.73 3.20 -6.31
CA LEU A 97 2.92 3.80 -5.66
C LEU A 97 3.10 5.27 -6.07
N ILE A 98 2.83 5.63 -7.32
CA ILE A 98 2.90 7.02 -7.79
C ILE A 98 1.82 7.88 -7.13
N ASN A 99 0.58 7.38 -7.04
CA ASN A 99 -0.53 8.11 -6.43
C ASN A 99 -0.30 8.32 -4.93
N ALA A 100 0.15 7.28 -4.23
CA ALA A 100 0.49 7.34 -2.81
C ALA A 100 1.67 8.29 -2.53
N ALA A 101 2.72 8.26 -3.37
CA ALA A 101 3.86 9.17 -3.24
C ALA A 101 3.44 10.65 -3.42
N LYS A 102 2.48 10.93 -4.31
CA LYS A 102 1.90 12.27 -4.51
C LYS A 102 0.87 12.67 -3.45
N GLY A 103 0.48 11.76 -2.54
CA GLY A 103 -0.56 12.00 -1.55
C GLY A 103 -1.96 12.15 -2.16
N SER A 104 -2.18 11.57 -3.33
CA SER A 104 -3.48 11.62 -4.00
C SER A 104 -4.46 10.66 -3.35
N SER A 105 -5.68 11.13 -3.09
CA SER A 105 -6.80 10.31 -2.58
C SER A 105 -7.31 9.27 -3.57
N ASN A 106 -6.73 9.21 -4.78
CA ASN A 106 -6.96 8.14 -5.74
C ASN A 106 -6.25 6.84 -5.34
N SER A 107 -5.27 6.92 -4.44
CA SER A 107 -4.69 5.74 -3.79
C SER A 107 -5.73 5.11 -2.86
N TYR A 108 -5.80 3.79 -2.87
CA TYR A 108 -6.55 3.02 -1.86
C TYR A 108 -5.99 3.26 -0.44
#